data_AF-A0A7C5VDV5-F1
#
_entry.id   AF-A0A7C5VDV5-F1
#
_cell.length_a   1.000
_cell.length_b   1.000
_cell.length_c   1.000
_cell.angle_alpha   90.00
_cell.angle_beta   90.00
_cell.angle_gamma   90.00
#
_symmetry.space_group_name_H-M   'P 1'
#
loop_
_entity.id
_entity.type
_entity.pdbx_description
1 polymer ?
#
loop_
_entity_poly.entity_id
_entity_poly.type
_entity_poly.pdbx_seq_one_letter_code
_entity_poly.pdbx_strand_id
1 'polypeptide(L)'
;MTHGVRGHEEVMPGCGCADVDALIAMGRIRPEDLTSLPSVRRRPSSIAYGPLEDFPVEPDVVLIVTEARGAQMVFEAARRAGLPVEVQGMPTCAGIPIALNNGSVVIGLGCSTSRLRASYGDHELVVFVPGRALERLVSSLEDVVIADRALVEAELGNRNPGVR
;
A
#
# COMPACT_ATOMS: atom_id res chain seq x y z
N MET A 1 12.94 11.87 -6.78
CA MET A 1 11.69 11.10 -6.86
C MET A 1 11.00 11.16 -5.50
N THR A 2 10.22 12.20 -5.24
CA THR A 2 9.54 12.46 -3.94
C THR A 2 8.26 13.27 -4.17
N HIS A 3 7.48 12.94 -5.19
CA HIS A 3 6.31 13.73 -5.58
C HIS A 3 5.21 13.66 -4.52
N GLY A 4 5.13 12.57 -3.75
CA GLY A 4 4.23 12.50 -2.59
C GLY A 4 4.57 13.52 -1.48
N VAL A 5 5.78 14.10 -1.47
CA VAL A 5 6.18 15.17 -0.54
C VAL A 5 5.96 16.57 -1.12
N ARG A 6 5.94 16.67 -2.45
CA ARG A 6 5.64 17.91 -3.18
C ARG A 6 4.13 18.03 -3.37
N GLY A 7 3.61 19.26 -3.35
CA GLY A 7 2.24 19.52 -3.75
C GLY A 7 2.07 19.37 -5.26
N HIS A 8 0.84 19.15 -5.73
CA HIS A 8 0.52 19.05 -7.15
C HIS A 8 1.06 20.22 -7.99
N GLU A 9 0.99 21.45 -7.48
CA GLU A 9 1.52 22.67 -8.13
C GLU A 9 3.03 22.60 -8.43
N GLU A 10 3.79 21.88 -7.61
CA GLU A 10 5.25 21.74 -7.76
C GLU A 10 5.66 20.57 -8.67
N VAL A 11 4.70 19.78 -9.14
CA VAL A 11 4.94 18.61 -9.99
C VAL A 11 4.19 18.68 -11.33
N MET A 12 3.71 19.87 -11.70
CA MET A 12 3.11 20.14 -13.00
C MET A 12 4.13 20.00 -14.15
N PRO A 13 3.67 19.75 -15.40
CA PRO A 13 4.57 19.62 -16.55
C PRO A 13 5.55 20.79 -16.65
N GLY A 14 6.84 20.47 -16.84
CA GLY A 14 7.90 21.49 -16.90
C GLY A 14 8.52 21.85 -15.54
N CYS A 15 8.15 21.19 -14.44
CA CYS A 15 8.81 21.34 -13.12
C CYS A 15 10.27 20.82 -13.07
N GLY A 16 10.82 20.32 -14.18
CA GLY A 16 12.09 19.61 -14.21
C GLY A 16 12.01 18.21 -13.59
N CYS A 17 10.81 17.68 -13.39
CA CYS A 17 10.58 16.36 -12.82
C CYS A 17 10.57 15.32 -13.94
N ALA A 18 11.76 14.91 -14.37
CA ALA A 18 11.96 14.05 -15.54
C ALA A 18 11.10 12.77 -15.54
N ASP A 19 10.78 12.24 -14.37
CA ASP A 19 9.90 11.07 -14.26
C ASP A 19 8.41 11.37 -14.44
N VAL A 20 7.91 12.52 -13.97
CA VAL A 20 6.53 12.95 -14.22
C VAL A 20 6.36 13.27 -15.70
N ASP A 21 7.30 14.05 -16.26
CA ASP A 21 7.30 14.41 -17.67
C ASP A 21 7.33 13.15 -18.56
N ALA A 22 8.16 12.16 -18.21
CA ALA A 22 8.21 10.89 -18.92
C ALA A 22 6.88 10.11 -18.83
N LEU A 23 6.24 10.05 -17.66
CA LEU A 23 4.94 9.37 -17.49
C LEU A 23 3.83 10.02 -18.32
N ILE A 24 3.85 11.35 -18.45
CA ILE A 24 2.92 12.10 -19.31
C ILE A 24 3.21 11.84 -20.78
N ALA A 25 4.48 11.95 -21.20
CA ALA A 25 4.88 11.72 -22.58
C ALA A 25 4.56 10.30 -23.07
N MET A 26 4.65 9.30 -22.19
CA MET A 26 4.25 7.91 -22.46
C MET A 26 2.73 7.68 -22.38
N GLY A 27 1.94 8.70 -22.05
CA GLY A 27 0.48 8.61 -21.91
C GLY A 27 0.00 7.78 -20.72
N ARG A 28 0.87 7.54 -19.73
CA ARG A 28 0.55 6.68 -18.59
C ARG A 28 -0.24 7.42 -17.50
N ILE A 29 -0.07 8.73 -17.43
CA ILE A 29 -0.89 9.69 -16.67
C ILE A 29 -1.17 10.90 -17.56
N ARG A 30 -2.29 11.57 -17.33
CA ARG A 30 -2.61 12.86 -17.97
C ARG A 30 -2.24 14.01 -17.04
N PRO A 31 -1.96 15.21 -17.55
CA PRO A 31 -1.68 16.38 -16.72
C PRO A 31 -2.79 16.67 -15.69
N GLU A 32 -4.05 16.43 -16.03
CA GLU A 32 -5.19 16.66 -15.15
C GLU A 32 -5.18 15.70 -13.94
N ASP A 33 -4.64 14.50 -14.12
CA ASP A 33 -4.58 13.48 -13.05
C ASP A 33 -3.69 13.98 -11.88
N LEU A 34 -2.71 14.85 -12.16
CA LEU A 34 -1.81 15.44 -11.16
C LEU A 34 -2.54 16.29 -10.13
N THR A 35 -3.62 16.96 -10.53
CA THR A 35 -4.38 17.86 -9.63
C THR A 35 -5.09 17.12 -8.50
N SER A 36 -5.38 15.84 -8.72
CA SER A 36 -6.04 14.96 -7.76
C SER A 36 -5.07 14.18 -6.88
N LEU A 37 -3.75 14.28 -7.13
CA LEU A 37 -2.78 13.46 -6.43
C LEU A 37 -2.65 13.88 -4.96
N PRO A 38 -2.78 12.93 -4.02
CA PRO A 38 -2.55 13.23 -2.62
C PRO A 38 -1.07 13.51 -2.38
N SER A 39 -0.79 14.48 -1.53
CA SER A 39 0.54 14.78 -1.00
C SER A 39 0.53 14.70 0.52
N VAL A 40 1.69 14.43 1.12
CA VAL A 40 1.83 14.39 2.58
C VAL A 40 1.60 15.80 3.13
N ARG A 41 0.64 15.95 4.05
CA ARG A 41 0.28 17.27 4.61
C ARG A 41 1.43 17.96 5.33
N ARG A 42 2.30 17.18 5.96
CA ARG A 42 3.49 17.69 6.66
C ARG A 42 4.74 17.29 5.89
N ARG A 43 5.44 18.28 5.31
CA ARG A 43 6.73 18.02 4.65
C ARG A 43 7.78 17.56 5.67
N PRO A 44 8.35 16.35 5.52
CA PRO A 44 9.45 15.93 6.37
C PRO A 44 10.75 16.64 5.97
N SER A 45 11.60 16.93 6.95
CA SER A 45 12.98 17.41 6.72
C SER A 45 13.91 16.30 6.23
N SER A 46 13.59 15.05 6.55
CA SER A 46 14.33 13.85 6.20
C SER A 46 13.39 12.65 6.14
N ILE A 47 13.68 11.67 5.29
CA ILE A 47 12.92 10.42 5.20
C ILE A 47 13.88 9.27 5.52
N ALA A 48 13.47 8.40 6.45
CA ALA A 48 14.21 7.19 6.81
C ALA A 48 13.39 5.96 6.42
N TYR A 49 14.08 4.93 5.93
CA TYR A 49 13.51 3.64 5.59
C TYR A 49 14.39 2.56 6.24
N GLY A 50 13.76 1.50 6.74
CA GLY A 50 14.48 0.38 7.32
C GLY A 50 13.54 -0.78 7.64
N PRO A 51 14.09 -1.97 7.92
CA PRO A 51 13.31 -3.10 8.42
C PRO A 51 12.55 -2.71 9.68
N LEU A 52 11.28 -3.14 9.79
CA LEU A 52 10.43 -2.79 10.91
C LEU A 52 11.01 -3.25 12.26
N GLU A 53 11.65 -4.42 12.28
CA GLU A 53 12.26 -5.01 13.48
C GLU A 53 13.45 -4.22 14.03
N ASP A 54 14.19 -3.53 13.16
CA ASP A 54 15.39 -2.76 13.48
C ASP A 54 15.16 -1.25 13.43
N PHE A 55 13.91 -0.81 13.22
CA PHE A 55 13.63 0.62 13.03
C PHE A 55 13.79 1.37 14.36
N PRO A 56 14.61 2.43 14.42
CA PRO A 56 15.04 3.03 15.69
C PRO A 56 13.96 3.88 16.39
N VAL A 57 12.83 4.10 15.74
CA VAL A 57 11.71 4.93 16.20
C VAL A 57 10.37 4.32 15.75
N GLU A 58 9.25 4.84 16.24
CA GLU A 58 7.94 4.45 15.73
C GLU A 58 7.80 4.89 14.26
N PRO A 59 7.46 3.97 13.33
CA PRO A 59 7.34 4.32 11.91
C PRO A 59 6.07 5.13 11.64
N ASP A 60 6.11 6.09 10.73
CA ASP A 60 4.89 6.82 10.32
C ASP A 60 3.97 5.95 9.43
N VAL A 61 4.58 5.12 8.57
CA VAL A 61 3.90 4.15 7.69
C VAL A 61 4.76 2.89 7.58
N VAL A 62 4.14 1.73 7.65
CA VAL A 62 4.73 0.43 7.33
C VAL A 62 4.28 0.00 5.94
N LEU A 63 5.22 -0.46 5.12
CA LEU A 63 4.95 -1.05 3.82
C LEU A 63 5.08 -2.57 3.93
N ILE A 64 4.04 -3.29 3.53
CA ILE A 64 4.03 -4.76 3.51
C ILE A 64 3.94 -5.19 2.06
N VAL A 65 4.96 -5.88 1.56
CA VAL A 65 4.92 -6.54 0.26
C VAL A 65 4.35 -7.94 0.44
N THR A 66 3.31 -8.28 -0.31
CA THR A 66 2.60 -9.56 -0.16
C THR A 66 1.85 -9.92 -1.43
N GLU A 67 1.52 -11.19 -1.64
CA GLU A 67 0.57 -11.60 -2.67
C GLU A 67 -0.90 -11.32 -2.28
N ALA A 68 -1.81 -11.52 -3.24
CA ALA A 68 -3.25 -11.30 -3.09
C ALA A 68 -3.86 -11.95 -1.85
N ARG A 69 -3.44 -13.16 -1.48
CA ARG A 69 -3.93 -13.85 -0.28
C ARG A 69 -3.56 -13.09 1.00
N GLY A 70 -2.33 -12.60 1.12
CA GLY A 70 -1.93 -11.81 2.28
C GLY A 70 -2.62 -10.44 2.31
N ALA A 71 -2.79 -9.79 1.17
CA ALA A 71 -3.56 -8.55 1.08
C ALA A 71 -5.04 -8.75 1.48
N GLN A 72 -5.65 -9.88 1.12
CA GLN A 72 -7.00 -10.25 1.56
C GLN A 72 -7.07 -10.41 3.09
N MET A 73 -6.12 -11.11 3.71
CA MET A 73 -6.08 -11.25 5.17
C MET A 73 -5.91 -9.89 5.86
N VAL A 74 -5.04 -9.01 5.33
CA VAL A 74 -4.86 -7.65 5.86
C VAL A 74 -6.12 -6.79 5.68
N PHE A 75 -6.81 -6.92 4.54
CA PHE A 75 -8.08 -6.22 4.28
C PHE A 75 -9.14 -6.61 5.32
N GLU A 76 -9.35 -7.90 5.56
CA GLU A 76 -10.32 -8.37 6.55
C GLU A 76 -9.91 -8.01 7.98
N ALA A 77 -8.62 -8.11 8.31
CA ALA A 77 -8.09 -7.70 9.60
C ALA A 77 -8.31 -6.21 9.87
N ALA A 78 -8.07 -5.35 8.87
CA ALA A 78 -8.30 -3.91 8.98
C ALA A 78 -9.80 -3.60 9.19
N ARG A 79 -10.69 -4.28 8.45
CA ARG A 79 -12.14 -4.11 8.62
C ARG A 79 -12.62 -4.58 10.00
N ARG A 80 -12.17 -5.75 10.46
CA ARG A 80 -12.46 -6.28 11.79
C ARG A 80 -11.95 -5.36 12.89
N ALA A 81 -10.75 -4.82 12.69
CA ALA A 81 -10.20 -3.82 13.57
C ALA A 81 -11.05 -2.55 13.59
N GLY A 82 -11.83 -2.21 12.55
CA GLY A 82 -12.55 -0.95 12.41
C GLY A 82 -11.67 0.18 11.87
N LEU A 83 -10.65 -0.18 11.07
CA LEU A 83 -9.76 0.75 10.37
C LEU A 83 -10.32 1.02 8.96
N PRO A 84 -10.24 2.26 8.45
CA PRO A 84 -10.58 2.55 7.06
C PRO A 84 -9.67 1.77 6.11
N VAL A 85 -10.23 1.29 5.00
CA VAL A 85 -9.48 0.55 3.99
C VAL A 85 -9.71 1.17 2.62
N GLU A 86 -8.64 1.37 1.86
CA GLU A 86 -8.67 1.94 0.51
C GLU A 86 -7.90 1.03 -0.46
N VAL A 87 -8.27 1.07 -1.74
CA VAL A 87 -7.55 0.37 -2.81
C VAL A 87 -6.97 1.41 -3.75
N GLN A 88 -5.68 1.32 -4.05
CA GLN A 88 -4.97 2.30 -4.86
C GLN A 88 -4.31 1.63 -6.07
N GLY A 89 -4.67 2.14 -7.26
CA GLY A 89 -4.05 1.76 -8.53
C GLY A 89 -2.76 2.52 -8.80
N MET A 90 -2.67 3.16 -9.96
CA MET A 90 -1.59 4.07 -10.30
C MET A 90 -1.98 5.52 -9.96
N PRO A 91 -1.09 6.32 -9.37
CA PRO A 91 0.23 5.95 -8.86
C PRO A 91 0.13 5.19 -7.53
N THR A 92 0.77 4.03 -7.44
CA THR A 92 0.71 3.20 -6.22
C THR A 92 1.38 3.88 -5.03
N CYS A 93 2.41 4.70 -5.29
CA CYS A 93 3.06 5.50 -4.25
C CYS A 93 2.14 6.55 -3.59
N ALA A 94 0.94 6.83 -4.14
CA ALA A 94 -0.07 7.63 -3.46
C ALA A 94 -0.63 6.94 -2.19
N GLY A 95 -0.41 5.64 -2.02
CA GLY A 95 -0.77 4.95 -0.78
C GLY A 95 -0.08 5.51 0.46
N ILE A 96 1.13 6.08 0.33
CA ILE A 96 1.85 6.72 1.45
C ILE A 96 1.08 7.93 1.99
N PRO A 97 0.79 8.99 1.19
CA PRO A 97 0.04 10.14 1.68
C PRO A 97 -1.40 9.78 2.05
N ILE A 98 -2.05 8.81 1.40
CA ILE A 98 -3.38 8.33 1.81
C ILE A 98 -3.31 7.73 3.23
N ALA A 99 -2.38 6.81 3.49
CA ALA A 99 -2.21 6.21 4.81
C ALA A 99 -1.91 7.26 5.89
N LEU A 100 -0.99 8.19 5.61
CA LEU A 100 -0.63 9.26 6.54
C LEU A 100 -1.79 10.20 6.85
N ASN A 101 -2.46 10.70 5.80
CA ASN A 101 -3.45 11.77 5.93
C ASN A 101 -4.81 11.25 6.41
N ASN A 102 -5.23 10.08 5.93
CA ASN A 102 -6.56 9.52 6.21
C ASN A 102 -6.52 8.52 7.37
N GLY A 103 -5.35 7.95 7.68
CA GLY A 103 -5.25 6.84 8.63
C GLY A 103 -5.79 5.52 8.08
N SER A 104 -5.89 5.40 6.76
CA SER A 104 -6.39 4.22 6.07
C SER A 104 -5.29 3.17 5.89
N VAL A 105 -5.66 1.89 5.99
CA VAL A 105 -4.85 0.81 5.42
C VAL A 105 -5.09 0.80 3.91
N VAL A 106 -4.04 0.94 3.11
CA VAL A 106 -4.18 1.09 1.65
C VAL A 106 -3.61 -0.14 0.95
N ILE A 107 -4.45 -0.85 0.19
CA ILE A 107 -4.02 -1.96 -0.67
C ILE A 107 -3.59 -1.40 -2.02
N GLY A 108 -2.29 -1.34 -2.27
CA GLY A 108 -1.69 -0.88 -3.52
C GLY A 108 -1.58 -2.00 -4.55
N LEU A 109 -2.24 -1.84 -5.70
CA LEU A 109 -2.23 -2.82 -6.80
C LEU A 109 -0.88 -2.94 -7.51
N GLY A 110 0.00 -1.95 -7.32
CA GLY A 110 1.29 -1.87 -7.99
C GLY A 110 1.18 -1.34 -9.42
N CYS A 111 1.99 -0.33 -9.74
CA CYS A 111 2.25 0.09 -11.10
C CYS A 111 3.66 -0.36 -11.53
N SER A 112 3.91 -0.49 -12.83
CA SER A 112 5.21 -0.96 -13.34
C SER A 112 6.37 -0.14 -12.78
N THR A 113 6.21 1.17 -12.64
CA THR A 113 7.25 2.02 -12.04
C THR A 113 7.43 1.78 -10.55
N SER A 114 6.38 1.56 -9.76
CA SER A 114 6.55 1.27 -8.33
C SER A 114 7.22 -0.08 -8.11
N ARG A 115 6.88 -1.11 -8.91
CA ARG A 115 7.54 -2.42 -8.91
C ARG A 115 9.04 -2.31 -9.14
N LEU A 116 9.43 -1.62 -10.21
CA LEU A 116 10.85 -1.43 -10.55
C LEU A 116 11.61 -0.61 -9.50
N ARG A 117 10.95 0.38 -8.88
CA ARG A 117 11.59 1.32 -7.94
C ARG A 117 11.68 0.79 -6.51
N ALA A 118 10.72 -0.02 -6.09
CA ALA A 118 10.68 -0.65 -4.76
C ALA A 118 11.00 -2.15 -4.79
N SER A 119 11.40 -2.66 -5.95
CA SER A 119 11.92 -4.02 -6.16
C SER A 119 11.00 -5.15 -5.69
N TYR A 120 9.72 -5.09 -6.05
CA TYR A 120 8.74 -6.18 -5.83
C TYR A 120 8.18 -6.71 -7.15
N GLY A 121 7.90 -8.02 -7.21
CA GLY A 121 7.55 -8.79 -8.39
C GLY A 121 6.10 -8.61 -8.85
N ASP A 122 5.76 -9.07 -10.06
CA ASP A 122 4.49 -8.78 -10.74
C ASP A 122 3.23 -9.31 -10.03
N HIS A 123 3.37 -10.38 -9.25
CA HIS A 123 2.27 -10.98 -8.48
C HIS A 123 2.14 -10.41 -7.06
N GLU A 124 3.09 -9.56 -6.67
CA GLU A 124 3.08 -8.93 -5.36
C GLU A 124 2.27 -7.63 -5.38
N LEU A 125 1.70 -7.31 -4.23
CA LEU A 125 1.00 -6.09 -3.89
C LEU A 125 1.80 -5.39 -2.81
N VAL A 126 1.58 -4.08 -2.64
CA VAL A 126 2.15 -3.32 -1.53
C VAL A 126 1.02 -2.75 -0.69
N VAL A 127 0.98 -3.10 0.58
CA VAL A 127 0.02 -2.56 1.54
C VAL A 127 0.69 -1.48 2.37
N PHE A 128 0.03 -0.32 2.49
CA PHE A 128 0.48 0.80 3.31
C PHE A 128 -0.34 0.82 4.60
N VAL A 129 0.32 0.66 5.74
CA VAL A 129 -0.30 0.64 7.06
C VAL A 129 0.18 1.87 7.83
N PRO A 130 -0.72 2.75 8.31
CA PRO A 130 -0.32 3.84 9.20
C PRO A 130 0.32 3.27 10.47
N GLY A 131 1.44 3.81 10.93
CA GLY A 131 2.16 3.27 12.10
C GLY A 131 1.28 3.12 13.33
N ARG A 132 0.50 4.15 13.64
CA ARG A 132 -0.50 4.16 14.73
C ARG A 132 -1.58 3.08 14.64
N ALA A 133 -1.77 2.46 13.47
CA ALA A 133 -2.76 1.41 13.24
C ALA A 133 -2.15 0.01 13.30
N LEU A 134 -0.82 -0.11 13.34
CA LEU A 134 -0.09 -1.36 13.21
C LEU A 134 -0.47 -2.37 14.29
N GLU A 135 -0.40 -1.98 15.57
CA GLU A 135 -0.68 -2.89 16.69
C GLU A 135 -2.11 -3.45 16.63
N ARG A 136 -3.09 -2.58 16.41
CA ARG A 136 -4.50 -2.95 16.28
C ARG A 136 -4.75 -3.83 15.05
N LEU A 137 -4.05 -3.57 13.94
CA LEU A 137 -4.11 -4.41 12.75
C LEU A 137 -3.53 -5.80 13.02
N VAL A 138 -2.36 -5.90 13.66
CA VAL A 138 -1.69 -7.17 13.98
C VAL A 138 -2.58 -8.04 14.86
N SER A 139 -3.16 -7.47 15.92
CA SER A 139 -4.09 -8.22 16.79
C SER A 139 -5.29 -8.79 16.02
N SER A 140 -5.89 -8.02 15.11
CA SER A 140 -7.00 -8.53 14.29
C SER A 140 -6.54 -9.51 13.20
N LEU A 141 -5.31 -9.37 12.71
CA LEU A 141 -4.74 -10.22 11.68
C LEU A 141 -4.46 -11.63 12.22
N GLU A 142 -3.97 -11.75 13.45
CA GLU A 142 -3.79 -13.04 14.12
C GLU A 142 -5.10 -13.84 14.14
N ASP A 143 -6.20 -13.21 14.58
CA ASP A 143 -7.51 -13.83 14.59
C ASP A 143 -7.99 -14.26 13.19
N VAL A 144 -7.80 -13.40 12.18
CA VAL A 144 -8.18 -13.68 10.79
C VAL A 144 -7.38 -14.84 10.22
N VAL A 145 -6.07 -14.89 10.48
CA VAL A 145 -5.19 -15.98 10.04
C VAL A 145 -5.58 -17.31 10.69
N ILE A 146 -5.89 -17.31 11.99
CA ILE A 146 -6.36 -18.50 12.71
C ILE A 146 -7.68 -19.00 12.10
N ALA A 147 -8.63 -18.09 11.87
CA ALA A 147 -9.92 -18.45 11.29
C ALA A 147 -9.79 -18.99 9.85
N ASP A 148 -8.95 -18.37 9.02
CA ASP A 148 -8.71 -18.80 7.65
C ASP A 148 -8.06 -20.20 7.59
N ARG A 149 -7.10 -20.48 8.47
CA ARG A 149 -6.50 -21.82 8.59
C ARG A 149 -7.53 -22.88 8.93
N ALA A 150 -8.36 -22.63 9.94
CA ALA A 150 -9.43 -23.55 10.34
C ALA A 150 -10.44 -23.78 9.21
N LEU A 151 -10.80 -22.73 8.46
CA LEU A 151 -11.67 -22.84 7.30
C LEU A 151 -11.05 -23.73 6.20
N VAL A 152 -9.79 -23.49 5.85
CA VAL A 152 -9.07 -24.29 4.83
C VAL A 152 -9.02 -25.76 5.23
N GLU A 153 -8.71 -26.06 6.50
CA GLU A 153 -8.68 -27.43 7.02
C GLU A 153 -10.05 -28.11 6.91
N ALA A 154 -11.13 -27.43 7.29
CA ALA A 154 -12.49 -27.95 7.20
C ALA A 154 -12.89 -28.22 5.73
N GLU A 155 -12.61 -27.29 4.81
CA GLU A 155 -12.91 -27.45 3.38
C GLU A 155 -12.13 -28.60 2.75
N LEU A 156 -10.87 -28.80 3.13
CA LEU A 156 -10.07 -29.92 2.63
C LEU A 156 -10.51 -31.26 3.22
N GLY A 157 -10.89 -31.30 4.50
CA GLY A 157 -11.45 -32.50 5.14
C GLY A 157 -12.82 -32.91 4.58
N ASN A 158 -13.61 -31.94 4.12
CA ASN A 158 -14.93 -32.17 3.53
C ASN A 158 -14.89 -32.57 2.05
N ARG A 159 -13.74 -32.46 1.37
CA ARG A 159 -13.57 -32.91 -0.01
C ARG A 159 -13.50 -34.44 -0.06
N ASN A 160 -14.66 -35.06 -0.23
CA ASN A 160 -14.79 -36.49 -0.53
C ASN A 160 -14.09 -36.79 -1.88
N PRO A 161 -13.11 -37.71 -1.98
CA PRO A 161 -12.31 -37.93 -3.20
C PRO A 161 -13.08 -38.51 -4.40
N GLY A 162 -14.41 -38.64 -4.31
CA GLY A 162 -15.25 -39.35 -5.28
C GLY A 162 -16.05 -38.48 -6.27
N VAL A 163 -15.86 -37.16 -6.31
CA VAL A 163 -16.58 -36.30 -7.28
C VAL A 163 -15.60 -35.36 -7.97
N ARG A 164 -15.14 -35.79 -9.15
CA ARG A 164 -14.67 -34.93 -10.25
C ARG A 164 -15.33 -35.40 -11.53
#